data_AF-A0A3P8D5D1-F1
#
_entry.id   AF-A0A3P8D5D1-F1
#
_cell.length_a   1.000
_cell.length_b   1.000
_cell.length_c   1.000
_cell.angle_alpha   90.00
_cell.angle_beta   90.00
_cell.angle_gamma   90.00
#
_symmetry.space_group_name_H-M   'P 1'
#
loop_
_entity.id
_entity.type
_entity.pdbx_description
1 polymer ?
#
loop_
_entity_poly.entity_id
_entity_poly.type
_entity_poly.pdbx_seq_one_letter_code
_entity_poly.pdbx_strand_id
1 'polypeptide(L)'
;MAVVKDDIQTYGISQYRAILWRKTGSQKLCISYNPTNALTAKKVLNFFDIHRVEKGPRGILNFEAQKDALTLEEQEGSVNFKFGVLYCVEGQTSDQEMYNNG
;
A
#
# COMPACT_ATOMS: atom_id res chain seq x y z
N MET A 1 -10.36 6.32 1.09
CA MET A 1 -10.20 5.81 -0.29
C MET A 1 -9.56 6.90 -1.10
N ALA A 2 -8.47 6.61 -1.78
CA ALA A 2 -7.81 7.51 -2.73
C ALA A 2 -7.88 6.90 -4.12
N VAL A 3 -8.03 7.75 -5.15
CA VAL A 3 -8.02 7.35 -6.55
C VAL A 3 -7.15 8.35 -7.29
N VAL A 4 -6.10 7.86 -7.91
CA VAL A 4 -5.16 8.66 -8.69
C VAL A 4 -5.18 8.12 -10.11
N LYS A 5 -5.31 9.01 -11.09
CA LYS A 5 -5.05 8.65 -12.49
C LYS A 5 -3.54 8.60 -12.64
N ASP A 6 -3.02 7.43 -12.94
CA ASP A 6 -1.60 7.27 -13.17
C ASP A 6 -1.32 7.59 -14.64
N ASP A 7 -0.50 8.61 -14.86
CA ASP A 7 0.03 8.96 -16.18
C ASP A 7 1.37 8.24 -16.45
N ILE A 8 1.90 7.50 -15.48
CA ILE A 8 3.05 6.61 -15.65
C ILE A 8 2.58 5.43 -16.49
N GLN A 9 2.84 5.54 -17.79
CA GLN A 9 2.53 4.55 -18.82
C GLN A 9 3.28 3.24 -18.57
N THR A 10 2.77 2.43 -17.65
CA THR A 10 3.21 1.05 -17.52
C THR A 10 2.71 0.33 -18.78
N TYR A 11 3.60 0.13 -19.75
CA TYR A 11 3.32 -0.46 -21.08
C TYR A 11 2.42 0.36 -22.03
N GLY A 12 2.38 1.69 -21.91
CA GLY A 12 1.62 2.54 -22.84
C GLY A 12 0.11 2.60 -22.59
N ILE A 13 -0.38 2.01 -21.49
CA ILE A 13 -1.80 1.96 -21.13
C ILE A 13 -2.03 2.89 -19.93
N SER A 14 -2.92 3.88 -20.07
CA SER A 14 -3.35 4.71 -18.94
C SER A 14 -4.16 3.88 -17.94
N GLN A 15 -3.92 4.07 -16.65
CA GLN A 15 -4.61 3.34 -15.58
C GLN A 15 -4.98 4.28 -14.43
N TYR A 16 -5.95 3.85 -13.64
CA TYR A 16 -6.27 4.46 -12.35
C TYR A 16 -5.77 3.54 -11.24
N ARG A 17 -5.02 4.10 -10.30
CA ARG A 17 -4.67 3.42 -9.06
C ARG A 17 -5.68 3.82 -7.98
N ALA A 18 -6.29 2.85 -7.34
CA ALA A 18 -7.19 3.08 -6.21
C ALA A 18 -6.68 2.37 -4.97
N ILE A 19 -6.72 3.07 -3.83
CA ILE A 19 -6.34 2.53 -2.52
C ILE A 19 -7.52 2.68 -1.57
N LEU A 20 -7.91 1.57 -0.95
CA LEU A 20 -8.93 1.52 0.09
C LEU A 20 -8.29 1.08 1.40
N TRP A 21 -8.04 2.03 2.29
CA TRP A 21 -7.65 1.74 3.67
C TRP A 21 -8.85 1.24 4.50
N ARG A 22 -8.70 0.09 5.15
CA ARG A 22 -9.65 -0.48 6.13
C ARG A 22 -8.91 -0.70 7.45
N LYS A 23 -9.65 -0.98 8.53
CA LYS A 23 -9.06 -1.33 9.84
C LYS A 23 -8.14 -2.56 9.77
N THR A 24 -8.41 -3.48 8.84
CA THR A 24 -7.66 -4.72 8.64
C THR A 24 -6.47 -4.58 7.67
N GLY A 25 -6.15 -3.37 7.23
CA GLY A 25 -5.13 -3.08 6.20
C GLY A 25 -5.72 -2.40 4.96
N SER A 26 -4.89 -2.02 3.99
CA SER A 26 -5.35 -1.48 2.72
C SER A 26 -5.52 -2.53 1.62
N GLN A 27 -6.35 -2.19 0.64
CA GLN A 27 -6.49 -2.91 -0.62
C GLN A 27 -6.15 -1.96 -1.77
N LYS A 28 -5.33 -2.42 -2.72
CA LYS A 28 -4.88 -1.64 -3.88
C LYS A 28 -5.42 -2.27 -5.16
N LEU A 29 -5.89 -1.43 -6.10
CA LEU A 29 -6.40 -1.85 -7.39
C LEU A 29 -5.80 -1.01 -8.51
N CYS A 30 -5.54 -1.65 -9.65
CA CYS A 30 -5.24 -0.99 -10.92
C CYS A 30 -6.44 -1.18 -11.85
N ILE A 31 -7.06 -0.08 -12.27
CA ILE A 31 -8.26 -0.07 -13.11
C ILE A 31 -7.87 0.52 -14.46
N SER A 32 -8.09 -0.20 -15.55
CA SER A 32 -7.79 0.30 -16.90
C SER A 32 -8.58 1.56 -17.22
N TYR A 33 -7.90 2.55 -17.80
CA TYR A 33 -8.57 3.75 -18.32
C TYR A 33 -9.45 3.39 -19.51
N ASN A 34 -10.70 3.84 -19.51
CA ASN A 34 -11.58 3.76 -20.66
C ASN A 34 -12.18 5.15 -20.96
N PRO A 35 -11.85 5.76 -22.11
CA PRO A 35 -12.30 7.11 -22.44
C PRO A 35 -13.82 7.21 -22.66
N THR A 36 -14.48 6.10 -23.03
CA THR A 36 -15.93 6.07 -23.23
C THR A 36 -16.72 5.87 -21.92
N ASN A 37 -16.03 5.47 -20.84
CA ASN A 37 -16.67 5.08 -19.60
C ASN A 37 -16.03 5.79 -18.40
N ALA A 38 -16.52 6.99 -18.09
CA ALA A 38 -16.01 7.79 -16.99
C ALA A 38 -16.01 7.00 -15.65
N LEU A 39 -14.85 7.01 -14.98
CA LEU A 39 -14.68 6.37 -13.68
C LEU A 39 -15.32 7.26 -12.60
N THR A 40 -16.30 6.72 -11.88
CA THR A 40 -16.96 7.41 -10.77
C THR A 40 -16.57 6.76 -9.45
N ALA A 41 -16.67 7.51 -8.34
CA ALA A 41 -16.41 6.95 -7.02
C ALA A 41 -17.26 5.70 -6.72
N LYS A 42 -18.51 5.64 -7.21
CA LYS A 42 -19.38 4.47 -7.10
C LYS A 42 -18.81 3.24 -7.85
N LYS A 43 -18.28 3.43 -9.06
CA LYS A 43 -17.65 2.34 -9.82
C LYS A 43 -16.40 1.84 -9.11
N VAL A 44 -15.56 2.75 -8.60
CA VAL A 44 -14.37 2.39 -7.82
C VAL A 44 -14.76 1.57 -6.59
N LEU A 45 -15.77 2.00 -5.84
CA LEU A 45 -16.27 1.27 -4.67
C LEU A 45 -16.81 -0.13 -5.04
N ASN A 46 -17.50 -0.25 -6.16
CA ASN A 46 -17.95 -1.55 -6.66
C ASN A 46 -16.79 -2.50 -6.99
N PHE A 47 -15.64 -2.00 -7.47
CA PHE A 47 -14.45 -2.83 -7.68
C PHE A 47 -13.85 -3.36 -6.37
N PHE A 48 -14.18 -2.75 -5.22
CA PHE A 48 -13.82 -3.24 -3.88
C PHE A 48 -14.94 -4.06 -3.21
N ASP A 49 -15.95 -4.49 -3.98
CA ASP A 49 -17.16 -5.18 -3.50
C ASP A 49 -18.00 -4.35 -2.50
N ILE A 50 -17.93 -3.02 -2.58
CA ILE A 50 -18.72 -2.10 -1.75
C ILE A 50 -19.91 -1.57 -2.56
N HIS A 51 -21.03 -2.29 -2.49
CA HIS A 51 -22.22 -1.98 -3.29
C HIS A 51 -23.20 -1.01 -2.63
N ARG A 52 -23.19 -0.91 -1.29
CA ARG A 52 -24.10 -0.05 -0.52
C ARG A 52 -23.30 0.89 0.36
N VAL A 53 -23.36 2.17 0.02
CA VAL A 53 -22.80 3.24 0.86
C VAL A 53 -23.93 4.22 1.14
N GLU A 54 -24.37 4.31 2.40
CA GLU A 54 -25.48 5.18 2.80
C GLU A 54 -25.21 6.66 2.52
N LYS A 55 -23.94 7.07 2.68
CA LYS A 55 -23.45 8.41 2.34
C LYS A 55 -22.24 8.24 1.45
N GLY A 56 -22.34 8.71 0.20
CA GLY A 56 -21.25 8.64 -0.76
C GLY A 56 -19.94 9.21 -0.20
N PRO A 57 -18.78 8.76 -0.71
CA PRO A 57 -17.49 9.24 -0.24
C PRO A 57 -17.41 10.76 -0.39
N ARG A 58 -17.04 11.45 0.69
CA ARG A 58 -16.80 12.90 0.66
C ARG A 58 -15.40 13.17 0.12
N GLY A 59 -15.29 14.15 -0.77
CA GLY A 59 -14.00 14.64 -1.23
C GLY A 59 -13.22 15.28 -0.08
N ILE A 60 -11.95 14.92 0.05
CA ILE A 60 -11.04 15.52 1.02
C ILE A 60 -10.12 16.48 0.25
N LEU A 61 -10.33 17.78 0.46
CA LEU A 61 -9.51 18.86 -0.11
C LEU A 61 -8.50 19.43 0.90
N ASN A 62 -8.53 18.94 2.15
CA ASN A 62 -7.61 19.36 3.19
C ASN A 62 -6.21 18.78 2.90
N PHE A 63 -5.21 19.65 2.81
CA PHE A 63 -3.83 19.30 2.52
C PHE A 63 -3.19 18.37 3.56
N GLU A 64 -3.39 18.63 4.85
CA GLU A 64 -2.85 17.78 5.93
C GLU A 64 -3.43 16.37 5.83
N ALA A 65 -4.74 16.24 5.58
CA ALA A 65 -5.36 14.94 5.39
C ALA A 65 -4.85 14.19 4.14
N GLN A 66 -4.42 14.90 3.09
CA GLN A 66 -3.78 14.29 1.91
C GLN A 66 -2.36 13.83 2.21
N LYS A 67 -1.59 14.59 3.02
CA LYS A 67 -0.26 14.22 3.48
C LYS A 67 -0.29 12.99 4.40
N ASP A 68 -1.27 12.93 5.30
CA ASP A 68 -1.49 11.75 6.15
C ASP A 68 -1.82 10.51 5.30
N ALA A 69 -2.67 10.67 4.28
CA ALA A 69 -3.00 9.56 3.36
C ALA A 69 -1.77 9.06 2.58
N LEU A 70 -0.87 9.96 2.16
CA LEU A 70 0.40 9.59 1.53
C LEU A 70 1.28 8.79 2.50
N THR A 71 1.41 9.26 3.74
CA THR A 71 2.18 8.58 4.79
C THR A 71 1.64 7.16 5.05
N LEU A 72 0.31 6.99 5.04
CA LEU A 72 -0.34 5.68 5.18
C LEU A 72 -0.03 4.73 4.01
N GLU A 73 0.19 5.24 2.78
CA GLU A 73 0.61 4.42 1.64
C GLU A 73 2.06 3.94 1.81
N GLU A 74 2.96 4.82 2.26
CA GLU A 74 4.38 4.53 2.45
C GLU A 74 4.64 3.53 3.60
N GLN A 75 3.89 3.65 4.70
CA GLN A 75 4.04 2.79 5.88
C GLN A 75 3.74 1.32 5.61
N GLU A 76 2.85 1.00 4.66
CA GLU A 76 2.60 -0.39 4.27
C GLU A 76 3.76 -1.06 3.54
N GLY A 77 4.73 -0.27 3.04
CA GLY A 77 5.97 -0.77 2.43
C GLY A 77 7.20 -0.66 3.32
N SER A 78 7.08 -0.02 4.49
CA SER A 78 8.21 0.18 5.41
C SER A 78 8.45 -1.10 6.21
N VAL A 79 9.27 -1.98 5.65
CA VAL A 79 9.77 -3.15 6.37
C VAL A 79 11.06 -2.75 7.07
N ASN A 80 11.01 -2.60 8.39
CA ASN A 80 12.21 -2.45 9.20
C ASN A 80 12.90 -3.81 9.29
N PHE A 81 13.96 -4.01 8.52
CA PHE A 81 14.76 -5.21 8.61
C PHE A 81 15.66 -5.15 9.84
N LYS A 82 15.66 -6.23 10.63
CA LYS A 82 16.62 -6.44 11.70
C LYS A 82 17.46 -7.64 11.32
N PHE A 83 18.75 -7.42 11.19
CA PHE A 83 19.72 -8.49 10.93
C PHE A 83 20.56 -8.70 12.18
N GLY A 84 20.63 -9.94 12.65
CA GLY A 84 21.62 -10.35 13.64
C GLY A 84 22.92 -10.68 12.91
N VAL A 85 24.03 -10.10 13.37
CA VAL A 85 25.38 -10.47 12.90
C VAL A 85 26.08 -11.14 14.07
N LEU A 86 26.56 -12.37 13.85
CA LEU A 86 27.33 -13.14 14.82
C LEU A 86 28.72 -13.37 14.26
N TYR A 87 29.72 -13.26 15.13
CA TYR A 87 31.08 -13.68 14.85
C TYR A 87 31.22 -15.11 15.37
N CYS A 88 31.61 -16.05 14.49
CA CYS A 88 31.79 -17.45 14.84
C CYS A 88 33.25 -17.87 14.61
N VAL A 89 33.79 -18.61 15.58
CA VAL A 89 35.15 -19.16 15.54
C VAL A 89 35.09 -20.64 15.14
N GLU A 90 36.15 -21.13 14.49
CA GLU A 90 36.26 -22.54 14.08
C GLU A 90 36.10 -23.49 15.29
N GLY A 91 35.26 -24.51 15.13
CA GLY A 91 35.00 -25.51 16.16
C GLY A 91 33.81 -25.22 17.08
N GLN A 92 33.19 -24.03 17.00
CA GLN A 92 31.94 -23.75 17.71
C GLN A 92 30.78 -24.53 17.05
N THR A 93 30.05 -25.30 17.86
CA THR A 93 28.96 -26.17 17.38
C THR A 93 27.63 -25.92 18.10
N SER A 94 27.63 -25.10 19.16
CA SER A 94 26.42 -24.73 19.90
C SER A 94 26.15 -23.23 19.93
N ASP A 95 24.87 -22.85 20.05
CA ASP A 95 24.45 -21.45 20.15
C ASP A 95 25.13 -20.74 21.32
N GLN A 96 25.28 -21.44 22.46
CA GLN A 96 25.96 -20.90 23.65
C GLN A 96 27.41 -20.50 23.36
N GLU A 97 28.12 -21.25 22.52
CA GLU A 97 29.48 -20.93 22.08
C GLU A 97 29.48 -19.76 21.09
N MET A 98 28.55 -19.76 20.12
CA MET A 98 28.46 -18.69 19.11
C MET A 98 28.05 -17.32 19.69
N TYR A 99 27.30 -17.30 20.80
CA TYR A 99 26.96 -16.06 21.52
C TYR A 99 28.05 -15.61 22.51
N ASN A 100 28.99 -16.48 22.89
CA ASN A 100 30.07 -16.17 23.85
C ASN A 100 31.43 -16.30 23.16
N ASN A 101 31.90 -15.21 22.59
CA ASN A 101 33.18 -15.18 21.88
C ASN A 101 34.43 -15.11 22.77
N GLY A 102 34.29 -15.22 24.10
CA GLY A 102 35.41 -15.14 25.03
C GLY A 102 35.93 -13.72 25.22
#